data_AF-A0A2M7UPF6-F1
#
_entry.id   AF-A0A2M7UPF6-F1
#
_cell.length_a   1.000
_cell.length_b   1.000
_cell.length_c   1.000
_cell.angle_alpha   90.00
_cell.angle_beta   90.00
_cell.angle_gamma   90.00
#
_symmetry.space_group_name_H-M   'P 1'
#
loop_
_entity.id
_entity.type
_entity.pdbx_description
1 polymer ?
#
loop_
_entity_poly.entity_id
_entity_poly.type
_entity_poly.pdbx_seq_one_letter_code
_entity_poly.pdbx_strand_id
1 'polypeptide(L)'
;MNNTKISSMPDENLYNLCKTYGERARIWRQRFAGLLPEVFKRKLYEKKGFFSIFEFAKKLAGMSEEQVRRVINVEKRFEDMPALKMLLTSGKVSINKLSRIVSIAKPGNEMFLATQVQVLSKSAVETLVRDEKFATGNYGKNETKNMNFAR
;
A
#
# COMPACT_ATOMS: atom_id res chain seq x y z
N MET A 1 -18.89 11.01 -23.73
CA MET A 1 -19.58 12.12 -23.03
C MET A 1 -19.41 13.36 -23.89
N ASN A 2 -20.51 13.96 -24.34
CA ASN A 2 -20.47 15.08 -25.29
C ASN A 2 -20.07 16.38 -24.56
N ASN A 3 -19.13 17.13 -25.15
CA ASN A 3 -18.49 18.30 -24.55
C ASN A 3 -19.49 19.41 -24.17
N THR A 4 -20.57 19.54 -24.94
CA THR A 4 -21.67 20.51 -24.74
C THR A 4 -22.42 20.34 -23.42
N LYS A 5 -22.36 19.15 -22.81
CA LYS A 5 -23.08 18.83 -21.55
C LYS A 5 -22.30 19.25 -20.30
N ILE A 6 -20.99 19.46 -20.41
CA ILE A 6 -20.13 19.90 -19.29
C ILE A 6 -20.24 21.42 -19.14
N SER A 7 -20.24 22.16 -20.25
CA SER A 7 -20.28 23.63 -20.26
C SER A 7 -21.59 24.23 -19.72
N SER A 8 -22.68 23.46 -19.68
CA SER A 8 -23.99 23.89 -19.16
C SER A 8 -24.33 23.26 -17.80
N MET A 9 -23.38 22.58 -17.15
CA MET A 9 -23.58 21.87 -15.90
C MET A 9 -23.46 22.82 -14.70
N PRO A 10 -24.30 22.71 -13.67
CA PRO A 10 -24.10 23.43 -12.41
C PRO A 10 -22.77 23.07 -11.73
N ASP A 11 -22.14 24.03 -11.06
CA ASP A 11 -20.83 23.87 -10.39
C ASP A 11 -20.79 22.68 -9.42
N GLU A 12 -21.86 22.47 -8.64
CA GLU A 12 -21.95 21.35 -7.69
C GLU A 12 -21.88 19.98 -8.41
N ASN A 13 -22.52 19.86 -9.57
CA ASN A 13 -22.47 18.62 -10.35
C ASN A 13 -21.07 18.42 -10.96
N LEU A 14 -20.42 19.50 -11.43
CA LEU A 14 -19.05 19.45 -11.93
C LEU A 14 -18.07 19.04 -10.82
N TYR A 15 -18.21 19.61 -9.63
CA TYR A 15 -17.40 19.27 -8.46
C TYR A 15 -17.57 17.80 -8.05
N ASN A 16 -18.80 17.28 -8.03
CA ASN A 16 -19.07 15.87 -7.75
C ASN A 16 -18.49 14.94 -8.82
N LEU A 17 -18.46 15.37 -10.09
CA LEU A 17 -17.79 14.64 -11.17
C LEU A 17 -16.28 14.60 -10.97
N CYS A 18 -15.66 15.74 -10.62
CA CYS A 18 -14.24 15.84 -10.28
C CYS A 18 -13.87 14.92 -9.10
N LYS A 19 -14.68 14.90 -8.03
CA LYS A 19 -14.51 13.96 -6.91
C LYS A 19 -14.50 12.51 -7.37
N THR A 20 -15.51 12.14 -8.14
CA THR A 20 -15.67 10.77 -8.67
C THR A 20 -14.47 10.36 -9.52
N TYR A 21 -14.02 11.22 -10.43
CA TYR A 21 -12.87 10.94 -11.29
C TYR A 21 -11.56 10.90 -10.52
N GLY A 22 -11.36 11.81 -9.56
CA GLY A 22 -10.20 11.80 -8.67
C GLY A 22 -10.10 10.52 -7.85
N GLU A 23 -11.23 10.06 -7.29
CA GLU A 23 -11.30 8.81 -6.54
C GLU A 23 -11.00 7.60 -7.43
N ARG A 24 -11.63 7.51 -8.61
CA ARG A 24 -11.37 6.42 -9.56
C ARG A 24 -9.91 6.41 -10.00
N ALA A 25 -9.34 7.56 -10.37
CA ALA A 25 -7.94 7.66 -10.76
C ALA A 25 -7.00 7.16 -9.65
N ARG A 26 -7.30 7.50 -8.39
CA ARG A 26 -6.56 7.00 -7.23
C ARG A 26 -6.66 5.48 -7.10
N ILE A 27 -7.86 4.89 -7.19
CA ILE A 27 -8.09 3.44 -7.08
C ILE A 27 -7.36 2.71 -8.20
N TRP A 28 -7.51 3.17 -9.45
CA TRP A 28 -6.86 2.55 -10.61
C TRP A 28 -5.33 2.61 -10.53
N ARG A 29 -4.77 3.74 -10.07
CA ARG A 29 -3.32 3.84 -9.82
C ARG A 29 -2.85 2.86 -8.74
N GLN A 30 -3.63 2.67 -7.68
CA GLN A 30 -3.28 1.70 -6.62
C GLN A 30 -3.35 0.26 -7.13
N ARG A 31 -4.36 -0.08 -7.94
CA ARG A 31 -4.45 -1.40 -8.60
C ARG A 31 -3.26 -1.63 -9.53
N PHE A 32 -2.91 -0.64 -10.36
CA PHE A 32 -1.73 -0.69 -11.23
C PHE A 32 -0.46 -0.93 -10.41
N ALA A 33 -0.27 -0.18 -9.32
CA ALA A 33 0.85 -0.37 -8.40
C ALA A 33 0.92 -1.82 -7.89
N GLY A 34 -0.20 -2.40 -7.46
CA GLY A 34 -0.27 -3.79 -7.01
C GLY A 34 0.17 -4.84 -8.04
N LEU A 35 0.15 -4.52 -9.33
CA LEU A 35 0.62 -5.41 -10.40
C LEU A 35 2.15 -5.35 -10.59
N LEU A 36 2.80 -4.27 -10.16
CA LEU A 36 4.23 -4.05 -10.40
C LEU A 36 5.15 -5.17 -9.88
N PRO A 37 4.90 -5.80 -8.71
CA PRO A 37 5.72 -6.93 -8.27
C PRO A 37 5.71 -8.09 -9.28
N GLU A 38 4.55 -8.42 -9.84
CA GLU A 38 4.44 -9.50 -10.83
C GLU A 38 5.02 -9.08 -12.19
N VAL A 39 4.83 -7.82 -12.60
CA VAL A 39 5.47 -7.24 -13.80
C VAL A 39 7.00 -7.32 -13.67
N PHE A 40 7.53 -7.01 -12.49
CA PHE A 40 8.95 -7.07 -12.19
C PHE A 40 9.47 -8.52 -12.21
N LYS A 41 8.80 -9.43 -11.49
CA LYS A 41 9.12 -10.86 -11.44
C LYS A 41 9.19 -11.51 -12.83
N ARG A 42 8.22 -11.19 -13.70
CA ARG A 42 8.14 -11.74 -15.07
C ARG A 42 9.00 -11.01 -16.10
N LYS A 43 9.67 -9.92 -15.69
CA LYS A 43 10.32 -8.96 -16.57
C LYS A 43 9.42 -8.53 -17.73
N LEU A 44 8.13 -8.31 -17.45
CA LEU A 44 7.15 -7.98 -18.49
C LEU A 44 7.45 -6.62 -19.13
N TYR A 45 8.05 -5.69 -18.39
CA TYR A 45 8.48 -4.41 -18.92
C TYR A 45 9.52 -4.58 -20.04
N GLU A 46 10.50 -5.48 -19.89
CA GLU A 46 11.51 -5.78 -20.92
C GLU A 46 10.85 -6.38 -22.18
N LYS A 47 9.94 -7.34 -21.98
CA LYS A 47 9.16 -7.97 -23.07
C LYS A 47 8.28 -6.99 -23.85
N LYS A 48 8.01 -5.82 -23.27
CA LYS A 48 7.23 -4.73 -23.89
C LYS A 48 8.12 -3.56 -24.35
N GLY A 49 9.44 -3.74 -24.37
CA GLY A 49 10.39 -2.77 -24.90
C GLY A 49 10.71 -1.60 -23.97
N PHE A 50 10.38 -1.69 -22.69
CA PHE A 50 10.78 -0.69 -21.69
C PHE A 50 12.15 -1.04 -21.13
N PHE A 51 12.99 -0.03 -20.90
CA PHE A 51 14.33 -0.18 -20.36
C PHE A 51 14.33 -0.64 -18.89
N SER A 52 13.32 -0.23 -18.12
CA SER A 52 13.22 -0.58 -16.70
C SER A 52 11.76 -0.60 -16.21
N ILE A 53 11.54 -1.24 -15.06
CA ILE A 53 10.26 -1.19 -14.35
C ILE A 53 9.86 0.24 -13.96
N PHE A 54 10.85 1.11 -13.73
CA PHE A 54 10.64 2.52 -13.39
C PHE A 54 10.09 3.30 -14.58
N GLU A 55 10.70 3.12 -15.75
CA GLU A 55 10.22 3.71 -16.99
C GLU A 55 8.81 3.22 -17.32
N PHE A 56 8.57 1.91 -17.20
CA PHE A 56 7.26 1.28 -17.40
C PHE A 56 6.19 1.93 -16.51
N ALA A 57 6.44 2.02 -15.20
CA ALA A 57 5.47 2.60 -14.27
C ALA A 57 5.28 4.11 -14.45
N LYS A 58 6.34 4.84 -14.79
CA LYS A 58 6.27 6.28 -15.10
C LYS A 58 5.43 6.55 -16.34
N LYS A 59 5.70 5.83 -17.44
CA LYS A 59 4.99 6.03 -18.72
C LYS A 59 3.52 5.62 -18.66
N LEU A 60 3.19 4.53 -17.94
CA LEU A 60 1.81 4.02 -17.92
C LEU A 60 0.93 4.60 -16.81
N ALA A 61 1.50 4.98 -15.66
CA ALA A 61 0.72 5.40 -14.50
C ALA A 61 1.22 6.68 -13.82
N GLY A 62 2.27 7.31 -14.35
CA GLY A 62 2.87 8.52 -13.78
C GLY A 62 3.52 8.29 -12.41
N MET A 63 3.98 7.06 -12.13
CA MET A 63 4.56 6.73 -10.83
C MET A 63 6.04 7.13 -10.75
N SER A 64 6.46 7.62 -9.58
CA SER A 64 7.87 7.91 -9.29
C SER A 64 8.63 6.62 -8.98
N GLU A 65 9.96 6.65 -9.14
CA GLU A 65 10.80 5.50 -8.79
C GLU A 65 10.65 5.10 -7.32
N GLU A 66 10.53 6.09 -6.42
CA GLU A 66 10.34 5.85 -4.99
C GLU A 66 9.05 5.06 -4.73
N GLN A 67 7.96 5.41 -5.43
CA GLN A 67 6.70 4.68 -5.31
C GLN A 67 6.85 3.23 -5.80
N VAL A 68 7.54 3.02 -6.93
CA VAL A 68 7.80 1.68 -7.47
C VAL A 68 8.64 0.85 -6.50
N ARG A 69 9.74 1.40 -5.98
CA ARG A 69 10.58 0.71 -4.98
C ARG A 69 9.80 0.37 -3.72
N ARG A 70 8.96 1.29 -3.23
CA ARG A 70 8.10 1.07 -2.07
C ARG A 70 7.16 -0.10 -2.31
N VAL A 71 6.51 -0.18 -3.47
CA VAL A 71 5.63 -1.29 -3.83
C VAL A 71 6.36 -2.63 -3.79
N ILE A 72 7.51 -2.72 -4.47
CA ILE A 72 8.31 -3.96 -4.53
C ILE A 72 8.77 -4.37 -3.12
N ASN A 73 9.22 -3.42 -2.31
CA ASN A 73 9.67 -3.68 -0.94
C ASN A 73 8.53 -4.16 -0.03
N VAL A 74 7.33 -3.58 -0.16
CA VAL A 74 6.16 -4.01 0.63
C VAL A 74 5.74 -5.42 0.23
N GLU A 75 5.70 -5.73 -1.07
CA GLU A 75 5.33 -7.07 -1.52
C GLU A 75 6.28 -8.14 -1.00
N LYS A 76 7.59 -7.90 -1.08
CA LYS A 76 8.62 -8.78 -0.50
C LYS A 76 8.43 -9.01 1.00
N ARG A 77 7.99 -7.99 1.74
CA ARG A 77 7.75 -8.10 3.19
C ARG A 77 6.47 -8.86 3.53
N PHE A 78 5.54 -8.96 2.58
CA PHE A 78 4.30 -9.71 2.72
C PHE A 78 4.39 -11.07 2.03
N GLU A 79 5.61 -11.59 1.76
CA GLU A 79 5.78 -12.82 0.97
C GLU A 79 4.96 -13.99 1.50
N ASP A 80 5.00 -14.19 2.82
CA ASP A 80 4.31 -15.24 3.58
C ASP A 80 2.96 -14.79 4.17
N MET A 81 2.41 -13.67 3.68
CA MET A 81 1.19 -13.04 4.19
C MET A 81 0.20 -12.79 3.03
N PRO A 82 -0.59 -13.82 2.64
CA PRO A 82 -1.48 -13.77 1.48
C PRO A 82 -2.62 -12.74 1.56
N ALA A 83 -3.22 -12.54 2.73
CA ALA A 83 -4.25 -11.53 2.95
C ALA A 83 -3.69 -10.11 2.81
N LEU A 84 -2.48 -9.84 3.31
CA LEU A 84 -1.82 -8.54 3.11
C LEU A 84 -1.37 -8.34 1.66
N LYS A 85 -0.90 -9.40 0.99
CA LYS A 85 -0.61 -9.39 -0.46
C LYS A 85 -1.84 -9.02 -1.29
N MET A 86 -2.99 -9.60 -0.99
CA MET A 86 -4.24 -9.31 -1.71
C MET A 86 -4.64 -7.83 -1.63
N LEU A 87 -4.29 -7.14 -0.54
CA LEU A 87 -4.58 -5.70 -0.41
C LEU A 87 -3.81 -4.84 -1.41
N LEU A 88 -2.61 -5.27 -1.85
CA LEU A 88 -1.81 -4.54 -2.84
C LEU A 88 -2.54 -4.42 -4.19
N THR A 89 -3.22 -5.47 -4.63
CA THR A 89 -3.90 -5.51 -5.94
C THR A 89 -5.34 -5.03 -5.89
N SER A 90 -5.98 -5.03 -4.71
CA SER A 90 -7.39 -4.63 -4.55
C SER A 90 -7.69 -3.16 -4.93
N GLY A 91 -6.72 -2.26 -4.72
CA GLY A 91 -6.91 -0.82 -4.82
C GLY A 91 -7.72 -0.19 -3.67
N LYS A 92 -8.02 -0.96 -2.61
CA LYS A 92 -8.76 -0.48 -1.43
C LYS A 92 -7.86 0.26 -0.43
N VAL A 93 -6.59 -0.14 -0.36
CA VAL A 93 -5.62 0.38 0.61
C VAL A 93 -4.43 0.97 -0.15
N SER A 94 -4.01 2.18 0.23
CA SER A 94 -2.85 2.81 -0.40
C SER A 94 -1.55 2.10 0.00
N ILE A 95 -0.59 2.07 -0.93
CA ILE A 95 0.73 1.50 -0.66
C ILE A 95 1.43 2.19 0.53
N ASN A 96 1.22 3.50 0.68
CA ASN A 96 1.78 4.25 1.80
C ASN A 96 1.24 3.76 3.15
N LYS A 97 -0.06 3.43 3.22
CA LYS A 97 -0.67 2.90 4.45
C LYS A 97 -0.18 1.48 4.75
N LEU A 98 -0.08 0.63 3.73
CA LEU A 98 0.50 -0.71 3.87
C LEU A 98 1.97 -0.65 4.30
N SER A 99 2.76 0.28 3.77
CA SER A 99 4.18 0.41 4.11
C SER A 99 4.43 0.75 5.58
N ARG A 100 3.43 1.27 6.30
CA ARG A 100 3.54 1.61 7.74
C ARG A 100 3.50 0.39 8.63
N ILE A 101 2.68 -0.60 8.26
CA ILE A 101 2.51 -1.81 9.06
C ILE A 101 3.60 -2.85 8.81
N VAL A 102 4.42 -2.68 7.76
CA VAL A 102 5.51 -3.61 7.41
C VAL A 102 6.39 -3.98 8.60
N SER A 103 6.71 -3.03 9.48
CA SER A 103 7.60 -3.28 10.61
C SER A 103 6.99 -4.11 11.75
N ILE A 104 5.67 -4.30 11.76
CA ILE A 104 4.95 -5.07 12.78
C ILE A 104 4.21 -6.28 12.19
N ALA A 105 4.23 -6.42 10.87
CA ALA A 105 3.54 -7.50 10.16
C ALA A 105 4.24 -8.84 10.40
N LYS A 106 3.47 -9.83 10.84
CA LYS A 106 3.89 -11.21 11.08
C LYS A 106 2.76 -12.14 10.65
N PRO A 107 3.02 -13.40 10.27
CA PRO A 107 1.97 -14.35 9.92
C PRO A 107 0.88 -14.45 11.01
N GLY A 108 1.26 -14.44 12.29
CA GLY A 108 0.33 -14.55 13.42
C GLY A 108 -0.61 -13.36 13.63
N ASN A 109 -0.34 -12.18 13.07
CA ASN A 109 -1.21 -10.99 13.19
C ASN A 109 -1.74 -10.48 11.85
N GLU A 110 -1.56 -11.26 10.78
CA GLU A 110 -1.84 -10.84 9.42
C GLU A 110 -3.30 -10.39 9.22
N MET A 111 -4.26 -11.24 9.60
CA MET A 111 -5.69 -10.99 9.39
C MET A 111 -6.17 -9.77 10.19
N PHE A 112 -5.62 -9.58 11.39
CA PHE A 112 -5.88 -8.40 12.20
C PHE A 112 -5.41 -7.15 11.45
N LEU A 113 -4.14 -7.12 11.02
CA LEU A 113 -3.60 -5.96 10.30
C LEU A 113 -4.33 -5.69 8.99
N ALA A 114 -4.67 -6.73 8.21
CA ALA A 114 -5.41 -6.62 6.96
C ALA A 114 -6.80 -5.96 7.15
N THR A 115 -7.45 -6.25 8.28
CA THR A 115 -8.73 -5.63 8.65
C THR A 115 -8.52 -4.18 9.08
N GLN A 116 -7.58 -3.93 10.00
CA GLN A 116 -7.33 -2.60 10.55
C GLN A 116 -6.94 -1.58 9.47
N VAL A 117 -6.07 -1.95 8.52
CA VAL A 117 -5.66 -1.01 7.45
C VAL A 117 -6.76 -0.67 6.45
N GLN A 118 -7.87 -1.41 6.43
CA GLN A 118 -9.03 -1.06 5.61
C GLN A 118 -9.94 -0.05 6.32
N VAL A 119 -10.04 -0.14 7.66
CA VAL A 119 -11.01 0.65 8.45
C VAL A 119 -10.37 1.91 9.05
N LEU A 120 -9.17 1.80 9.62
CA LEU A 120 -8.56 2.87 10.40
C LEU A 120 -8.15 4.07 9.54
N SER A 121 -8.10 5.27 10.10
CA SER A 121 -7.46 6.41 9.43
C SER A 121 -5.94 6.19 9.32
N LYS A 122 -5.25 7.05 8.56
CA LYS A 122 -3.78 7.02 8.50
C LYS A 122 -3.15 7.20 9.89
N SER A 123 -3.62 8.18 10.67
CA SER A 123 -3.08 8.47 12.00
C SER A 123 -3.36 7.33 12.99
N ALA A 124 -4.54 6.72 12.92
CA ALA A 124 -4.86 5.56 13.75
C ALA A 124 -3.96 4.34 13.43
N VAL A 125 -3.61 4.12 12.15
CA VAL A 125 -2.60 3.09 11.79
C VAL A 125 -1.22 3.44 12.34
N GLU A 126 -0.81 4.70 12.34
CA GLU A 126 0.48 5.13 12.91
C GLU A 126 0.51 4.89 14.43
N THR A 127 -0.57 5.20 15.14
CA THR A 127 -0.75 4.89 16.56
C THR A 127 -0.66 3.39 16.83
N LEU A 128 -1.41 2.57 16.08
CA LEU A 128 -1.36 1.11 16.20
C LEU A 128 0.07 0.58 16.04
N VAL A 129 0.79 1.03 15.01
CA VAL A 129 2.18 0.59 14.75
C VAL A 129 3.11 0.98 15.89
N ARG A 130 2.93 2.17 16.46
CA ARG A 130 3.72 2.64 17.58
C ARG A 130 3.46 1.77 18.82
N ASP A 131 2.20 1.52 19.15
CA ASP A 131 1.80 0.80 20.36
C ASP A 131 2.26 -0.67 20.30
N GLU A 132 2.15 -1.32 19.14
CA GLU A 132 2.67 -2.68 18.88
C GLU A 132 4.21 -2.77 19.04
N LYS A 133 4.94 -1.74 18.58
CA LYS A 133 6.39 -1.67 18.78
C LYS A 133 6.77 -1.49 20.24
N PHE A 134 6.01 -0.69 20.99
CA PHE A 134 6.24 -0.53 22.42
C PHE A 134 5.97 -1.82 23.19
N ALA A 135 4.87 -2.52 22.88
CA ALA A 135 4.55 -3.80 23.49
C ALA A 135 5.69 -4.81 23.26
N THR A 136 6.08 -5.03 22.00
CA THR A 136 7.15 -5.98 21.65
C THR A 136 8.53 -5.60 22.22
N GLY A 137 8.86 -4.31 22.26
CA GLY A 137 10.11 -3.83 22.87
C GLY A 137 10.16 -3.99 24.39
N ASN A 138 9.01 -3.92 25.08
CA ASN A 138 8.91 -4.12 26.51
C ASN A 138 8.93 -5.60 26.90
N TYR A 139 8.30 -6.49 26.13
CA TYR A 139 8.39 -7.94 26.35
C TYR A 139 9.85 -8.44 26.24
N GLY A 140 10.59 -8.01 25.21
CA GLY A 140 12.00 -8.39 25.06
C GLY A 140 12.89 -7.94 26.23
N LYS A 141 12.68 -6.73 26.78
CA LYS A 141 13.44 -6.24 27.94
C LYS A 141 13.11 -6.97 29.24
N ASN A 142 11.87 -7.42 29.43
CA ASN A 142 11.46 -8.14 30.63
C ASN A 142 11.98 -9.58 30.63
N GLU A 143 12.04 -10.24 29.48
CA GLU A 143 12.67 -11.57 29.35
C GLU A 143 14.18 -11.54 29.60
N THR A 144 14.91 -10.55 29.06
CA THR A 144 16.36 -10.43 29.33
C THR A 144 16.64 -10.13 30.81
N LYS A 145 15.79 -9.33 31.47
CA LYS A 145 15.89 -9.13 32.93
C LYS A 145 15.67 -10.44 33.69
N ASN A 146 14.60 -11.18 33.39
CA ASN A 146 14.28 -12.41 34.10
C ASN A 146 15.35 -13.51 33.93
N MET A 147 16.01 -13.59 32.76
CA MET A 147 17.14 -14.51 32.57
C MET A 147 18.41 -14.11 33.35
N ASN A 148 18.62 -12.81 33.58
CA ASN A 148 19.79 -12.32 34.32
C ASN A 148 19.65 -12.48 35.84
N PHE A 149 18.43 -12.64 36.37
CA PHE A 149 18.17 -12.91 37.79
C PHE A 149 18.10 -14.41 38.14
N ALA A 150 18.14 -15.30 37.15
CA ALA A 150 18.08 -16.75 37.32
C ALA A 150 19.45 -17.44 37.18
N ARG A 151 20.55 -16.69 37.27
CA ARG A 151 21.94 -17.17 37.27
C ARG A 151 22.61 -16.95 38.61
#